data_AF-A0A8H4Q4U6-F1
#
_entry.id   AF-A0A8H4Q4U6-F1
#
_cell.length_a   1.000
_cell.length_b   1.000
_cell.length_c   1.000
_cell.angle_alpha   90.00
_cell.angle_beta   90.00
_cell.angle_gamma   90.00
#
_symmetry.space_group_name_H-M   'P 1'
#
loop_
_entity.id
_entity.type
_entity.pdbx_description
1 polymer ?
#
loop_
_entity_poly.entity_id
_entity_poly.type
_entity_poly.pdbx_seq_one_letter_code
_entity_poly.pdbx_strand_id
1 'polypeptide(L)'
;MSDDNANLLRLASEYAEQEIDLYDLLGIDALTTKQDIHRAWRTASLKYHPDKAGDRFDASKWELLERARDVLSDPSARAAYDNASKAKLLRRQERQAMDQQRRRFADDLEAREQASMQQRRDREQARREAVQRERERLAEAERVRVEDQRRRNEAVQDAEDLAEAKRRLQAKKDEKARLKQVRETLKPHLTVDGGNKSGPAGGAVDVPGEYCAGPDDKCFWELVCDKLRAIQHVRDVKKRGTAEGELVEAERKLLEVRNRIHEVEIKYQREQTSAA
;
A
#
# COMPACT_ATOMS: atom_id res chain seq x y z
N MET A 1 -83.98 -32.96 2.00
CA MET A 1 -84.00 -31.49 1.86
C MET A 1 -83.03 -30.79 2.82
N SER A 2 -82.75 -31.32 4.03
CA SER A 2 -81.74 -30.71 4.94
C SER A 2 -80.28 -31.04 4.60
N ASP A 3 -80.01 -32.23 4.07
CA ASP A 3 -78.61 -32.70 3.89
C ASP A 3 -77.87 -31.95 2.77
N ASP A 4 -78.59 -31.52 1.73
CA ASP A 4 -78.00 -30.80 0.60
C ASP A 4 -77.55 -29.39 1.01
N ASN A 5 -78.34 -28.67 1.82
CA ASN A 5 -77.99 -27.34 2.29
C ASN A 5 -76.80 -27.36 3.27
N ALA A 6 -76.74 -28.37 4.15
CA ALA A 6 -75.59 -28.56 5.04
C ALA A 6 -74.30 -28.82 4.26
N ASN A 7 -74.40 -29.55 3.14
CA ASN A 7 -73.27 -29.78 2.25
C ASN A 7 -72.83 -28.48 1.55
N LEU A 8 -73.78 -27.66 1.07
CA LEU A 8 -73.47 -26.37 0.43
C LEU A 8 -72.79 -25.37 1.38
N LEU A 9 -73.22 -25.30 2.65
CA LEU A 9 -72.57 -24.46 3.67
C LEU A 9 -71.13 -24.91 3.96
N ARG A 10 -70.89 -26.23 3.96
CA ARG A 10 -69.55 -26.79 4.10
C ARG A 10 -68.67 -26.43 2.89
N LEU A 11 -69.18 -26.65 1.68
CA LEU A 11 -68.50 -26.30 0.42
C LEU A 11 -68.19 -24.79 0.33
N ALA A 12 -69.14 -23.94 0.71
CA ALA A 12 -68.95 -22.49 0.78
C ALA A 12 -67.77 -22.11 1.69
N SER A 13 -67.69 -22.72 2.87
CA SER A 13 -66.60 -22.48 3.82
C SER A 13 -65.27 -23.00 3.28
N GLU A 14 -65.27 -24.20 2.69
CA GLU A 14 -64.08 -24.84 2.12
C GLU A 14 -63.49 -24.03 0.95
N TYR A 15 -64.32 -23.54 0.02
CA TYR A 15 -63.85 -22.72 -1.10
C TYR A 15 -63.33 -21.34 -0.65
N ALA A 16 -63.96 -20.74 0.36
CA ALA A 16 -63.45 -19.51 0.97
C ALA A 16 -62.07 -19.74 1.64
N GLU A 17 -61.87 -20.89 2.27
CA GLU A 17 -60.56 -21.27 2.82
C GLU A 17 -59.52 -21.54 1.73
N GLN A 18 -59.90 -22.14 0.61
CA GLN A 18 -59.02 -22.43 -0.53
C GLN A 18 -58.71 -21.21 -1.41
N GLU A 19 -59.25 -20.02 -1.11
CA GLU A 19 -59.03 -18.79 -1.90
C GLU A 19 -59.52 -18.91 -3.36
N ILE A 20 -60.51 -19.78 -3.61
CA ILE A 20 -61.13 -19.91 -4.92
C ILE A 20 -62.23 -18.87 -5.04
N ASP A 21 -62.09 -17.95 -6.00
CA ASP A 21 -63.09 -16.94 -6.32
C ASP A 21 -64.21 -17.55 -7.16
N LEU A 22 -65.36 -17.82 -6.53
CA LEU A 22 -66.53 -18.42 -7.19
C LEU A 22 -67.19 -17.43 -8.16
N TYR A 23 -67.05 -16.12 -7.93
CA TYR A 23 -67.60 -15.08 -8.79
C TYR A 23 -66.77 -14.94 -10.07
N ASP A 24 -65.44 -14.91 -9.93
CA ASP A 24 -64.50 -14.87 -11.06
C ASP A 24 -64.62 -16.14 -11.91
N LEU A 25 -64.81 -17.31 -11.29
CA LEU A 25 -65.00 -18.56 -12.01
C LEU A 25 -66.22 -18.54 -12.96
N LEU A 26 -67.31 -17.91 -12.54
CA LEU A 26 -68.51 -17.71 -13.36
C LEU A 26 -68.44 -16.44 -14.23
N GLY A 27 -67.42 -15.60 -14.03
CA GLY A 27 -67.24 -14.32 -14.73
C GLY A 27 -68.33 -13.30 -14.39
N ILE A 28 -68.77 -13.28 -13.13
CA ILE A 28 -69.85 -12.40 -12.65
C ILE A 28 -69.38 -11.55 -11.48
N ASP A 29 -70.12 -10.49 -11.18
CA ASP A 29 -69.85 -9.65 -10.01
C ASP A 29 -70.58 -10.15 -8.75
N ALA A 30 -70.09 -9.77 -7.58
CA ALA A 30 -70.68 -10.09 -6.28
C ALA A 30 -72.07 -9.47 -6.06
N LEU A 31 -72.53 -8.52 -6.89
CA LEU A 31 -73.88 -7.96 -6.84
C LEU A 31 -74.87 -8.66 -7.80
N THR A 32 -74.42 -9.68 -8.52
CA THR A 32 -75.23 -10.37 -9.54
C THR A 32 -76.42 -11.12 -8.93
N THR A 33 -77.59 -11.03 -9.57
CA THR A 33 -78.82 -11.70 -9.12
C THR A 33 -78.77 -13.21 -9.36
N LYS A 34 -79.59 -13.98 -8.63
CA LYS A 34 -79.68 -15.44 -8.79
C LYS A 34 -80.02 -15.88 -10.22
N GLN A 35 -80.88 -15.14 -10.92
CA GLN A 35 -81.25 -15.46 -12.31
C GLN A 35 -80.06 -15.30 -13.26
N ASP A 36 -79.27 -14.25 -13.04
CA ASP A 36 -78.09 -13.95 -13.85
C ASP A 36 -76.94 -14.90 -13.54
N ILE A 37 -76.77 -15.35 -12.28
CA ILE A 37 -75.85 -16.43 -11.89
C ILE A 37 -76.15 -17.69 -12.71
N HIS A 38 -77.43 -18.08 -12.80
CA HIS A 38 -77.82 -19.27 -13.57
C HIS A 38 -77.62 -19.09 -15.09
N ARG A 39 -77.74 -17.86 -15.61
CA ARG A 39 -77.47 -17.56 -17.02
C ARG A 39 -75.96 -17.59 -17.33
N ALA A 40 -75.14 -17.02 -16.45
CA ALA A 40 -73.69 -17.05 -16.55
C ALA A 40 -73.17 -18.48 -16.47
N TRP A 41 -73.65 -19.27 -15.51
CA TRP A 41 -73.31 -20.69 -15.40
C TRP A 41 -73.67 -21.47 -16.66
N ARG A 42 -74.86 -21.29 -17.25
CA ARG A 42 -75.20 -21.97 -18.51
C ARG A 42 -74.22 -21.63 -19.63
N THR A 43 -73.82 -20.36 -19.72
CA THR A 43 -72.87 -19.89 -20.74
C THR A 43 -71.48 -20.48 -20.52
N ALA A 44 -71.00 -20.47 -19.26
CA ALA A 44 -69.71 -21.06 -18.88
C ALA A 44 -69.72 -22.59 -19.03
N SER A 45 -70.77 -23.26 -18.59
CA SER A 45 -70.94 -24.72 -18.68
C SER A 45 -70.93 -25.20 -20.13
N LEU A 46 -71.58 -24.48 -21.06
CA LEU A 46 -71.52 -24.80 -22.48
C LEU A 46 -70.10 -24.75 -23.06
N LYS A 47 -69.18 -23.97 -22.48
CA LYS A 47 -67.78 -23.91 -22.89
C LYS A 47 -66.97 -25.11 -22.38
N TYR A 48 -67.31 -25.61 -21.20
CA TYR A 48 -66.61 -26.71 -20.52
C TYR A 48 -67.38 -28.04 -20.53
N HIS A 49 -68.46 -28.13 -21.30
CA HIS A 49 -69.30 -29.32 -21.37
C HIS A 49 -68.55 -30.49 -22.04
N PRO A 50 -68.66 -31.73 -21.54
CA PRO A 50 -67.93 -32.88 -22.10
C PRO A 50 -68.20 -33.11 -23.59
N ASP A 51 -69.44 -32.89 -24.02
CA ASP A 51 -69.86 -33.03 -25.44
C ASP A 51 -69.18 -32.01 -26.37
N LYS A 52 -68.88 -30.81 -25.89
CA LYS A 52 -68.32 -29.72 -26.72
C LYS A 52 -66.80 -29.61 -26.60
N ALA A 53 -66.25 -30.00 -25.46
CA ALA A 53 -64.82 -29.90 -25.17
C ALA A 53 -64.02 -31.10 -25.69
N GLY A 54 -64.64 -32.27 -25.88
CA GLY A 54 -63.97 -33.48 -26.37
C GLY A 54 -62.68 -33.75 -25.60
N ASP A 55 -61.56 -33.84 -26.31
CA ASP A 55 -60.22 -34.08 -25.74
C ASP A 55 -59.69 -32.97 -24.81
N ARG A 56 -60.30 -31.77 -24.81
CA ARG A 56 -59.93 -30.66 -23.92
C ARG A 56 -60.82 -30.58 -22.67
N PHE A 57 -61.64 -31.60 -22.44
CA PHE A 57 -62.52 -31.63 -21.27
C PHE A 57 -61.72 -31.73 -19.98
N ASP A 58 -62.05 -30.85 -19.04
CA ASP A 58 -61.49 -30.82 -17.70
C ASP A 58 -62.61 -31.05 -16.70
N ALA A 59 -62.70 -32.30 -16.22
CA ALA A 59 -63.74 -32.73 -15.28
C ALA A 59 -63.73 -31.91 -13.99
N SER A 60 -62.55 -31.53 -13.50
CA SER A 60 -62.39 -30.78 -12.26
C SER A 60 -62.92 -29.35 -12.41
N LYS A 61 -62.65 -28.68 -13.54
CA LYS A 61 -63.20 -27.35 -13.81
C LYS A 61 -64.71 -27.37 -14.01
N TRP A 62 -65.23 -28.38 -14.71
CA TRP A 62 -66.66 -28.53 -14.91
C TRP A 62 -67.39 -28.77 -13.60
N GLU A 63 -66.88 -29.66 -12.74
CA GLU A 63 -67.44 -29.87 -11.40
C GLU A 63 -67.35 -28.58 -10.56
N LEU A 64 -66.22 -27.87 -10.58
CA LEU A 64 -66.08 -26.61 -9.84
C LEU A 64 -67.09 -25.55 -10.29
N LEU A 65 -67.40 -25.45 -11.59
CA LEU A 65 -68.43 -24.55 -12.12
C LEU A 65 -69.83 -24.91 -11.63
N GLU A 66 -70.14 -26.21 -11.55
CA GLU A 66 -71.40 -26.70 -11.01
C GLU A 66 -71.52 -26.39 -9.51
N ARG A 67 -70.46 -26.66 -8.74
CA ARG A 67 -70.39 -26.34 -7.31
C ARG A 67 -70.48 -24.84 -7.05
N ALA A 68 -69.83 -24.01 -7.86
CA ALA A 68 -69.89 -22.55 -7.77
C ALA A 68 -71.31 -22.03 -8.00
N ARG A 69 -72.02 -22.57 -9.01
CA ARG A 69 -73.44 -22.26 -9.23
C ARG A 69 -74.27 -22.60 -8.00
N ASP A 70 -74.09 -23.80 -7.44
CA ASP A 70 -74.90 -24.27 -6.33
C ASP A 70 -74.69 -23.45 -5.05
N VAL A 71 -73.43 -23.14 -4.72
CA VAL A 71 -73.08 -22.29 -3.58
C VAL A 71 -73.60 -20.86 -3.75
N LEU A 72 -73.45 -20.25 -4.94
CA LEU A 72 -73.89 -18.87 -5.17
C LEU A 72 -75.39 -18.71 -5.38
N SER A 73 -76.09 -19.79 -5.76
CA SER A 73 -77.54 -19.82 -5.98
C SER A 73 -78.33 -19.90 -4.68
N ASP A 74 -77.77 -20.51 -3.63
CA ASP A 74 -78.37 -20.52 -2.29
C ASP A 74 -77.96 -19.29 -1.47
N PRO A 75 -78.91 -18.48 -0.96
CA PRO A 75 -78.58 -17.29 -0.18
C PRO A 75 -77.78 -17.57 1.10
N SER A 76 -78.00 -18.72 1.75
CA SER A 76 -77.32 -19.07 2.99
C SER A 76 -75.88 -19.48 2.72
N ALA A 77 -75.66 -20.32 1.71
CA ALA A 77 -74.33 -20.73 1.28
C ALA A 77 -73.52 -19.55 0.73
N ARG A 78 -74.13 -18.66 -0.06
CA ARG A 78 -73.49 -17.43 -0.55
C ARG A 78 -73.05 -16.53 0.60
N ALA A 79 -73.93 -16.29 1.58
CA ALA A 79 -73.59 -15.48 2.75
C ALA A 79 -72.47 -16.12 3.58
N ALA A 80 -72.46 -17.45 3.72
CA ALA A 80 -71.38 -18.16 4.41
C ALA A 80 -70.04 -18.00 3.69
N TYR A 81 -70.01 -18.15 2.37
CA TYR A 81 -68.83 -17.94 1.53
C TYR A 81 -68.29 -16.51 1.64
N ASP A 82 -69.16 -15.50 1.48
CA ASP A 82 -68.77 -14.09 1.54
C ASP A 82 -68.22 -13.72 2.93
N ASN A 83 -68.88 -14.19 4.00
CA ASN A 83 -68.43 -13.95 5.38
C ASN A 83 -67.09 -14.63 5.68
N ALA A 84 -66.91 -15.88 5.23
CA ALA A 84 -65.66 -16.62 5.42
C ALA A 84 -64.49 -15.96 4.67
N SER A 85 -64.71 -15.58 3.41
CA SER A 85 -63.72 -14.87 2.58
C SER A 85 -63.32 -13.52 3.20
N LYS A 86 -64.30 -12.74 3.67
CA LYS A 86 -64.03 -11.48 4.37
C LYS A 86 -63.27 -11.71 5.68
N ALA A 87 -63.69 -12.67 6.50
CA ALA A 87 -63.02 -12.97 7.77
C ALA A 87 -61.56 -13.39 7.55
N LYS A 88 -61.28 -14.19 6.52
CA LYS A 88 -59.92 -14.58 6.15
C LYS A 88 -59.07 -13.38 5.74
N LEU A 89 -59.61 -12.48 4.92
CA LEU A 89 -58.93 -11.27 4.51
C LEU A 89 -58.58 -10.37 5.70
N LEU A 90 -59.52 -10.16 6.64
CA LEU A 90 -59.25 -9.41 7.87
C LEU A 90 -58.14 -10.07 8.69
N ARG A 91 -58.22 -11.38 8.94
CA ARG A 91 -57.17 -12.12 9.68
C ARG A 91 -55.79 -11.98 9.02
N ARG A 92 -55.73 -11.98 7.69
CA ARG A 92 -54.48 -11.76 6.93
C ARG A 92 -53.94 -10.35 7.14
N GLN A 93 -54.80 -9.33 7.06
CA GLN A 93 -54.40 -7.93 7.28
C GLN A 93 -53.93 -7.71 8.73
N GLU A 94 -54.66 -8.23 9.71
CA GLU A 94 -54.29 -8.16 11.13
C GLU A 94 -52.93 -8.82 11.37
N ARG A 95 -52.70 -10.02 10.81
CA ARG A 95 -51.42 -10.71 10.92
C ARG A 95 -50.29 -9.88 10.33
N GLN A 96 -50.49 -9.33 9.13
CA GLN A 96 -49.49 -8.47 8.49
C GLN A 96 -49.19 -7.21 9.31
N ALA A 97 -50.20 -6.60 9.92
CA ALA A 97 -50.01 -5.44 10.79
C ALA A 97 -49.19 -5.81 12.04
N MET A 98 -49.51 -6.93 12.69
CA MET A 98 -48.76 -7.43 13.84
C MET A 98 -47.32 -7.81 13.47
N ASP A 99 -47.11 -8.43 12.32
CA ASP A 99 -45.78 -8.80 11.83
C ASP A 99 -44.95 -7.55 11.52
N GLN A 100 -45.55 -6.51 10.93
CA GLN A 100 -44.89 -5.22 10.72
C GLN A 100 -44.50 -4.56 12.05
N GLN A 101 -45.38 -4.57 13.05
CA GLN A 101 -45.06 -4.06 14.38
C GLN A 101 -43.91 -4.85 15.02
N ARG A 102 -43.98 -6.19 15.00
CA ARG A 102 -42.92 -7.07 15.51
C ARG A 102 -41.58 -6.78 14.84
N ARG A 103 -41.58 -6.61 13.52
CA ARG A 103 -40.37 -6.28 12.76
C ARG A 103 -39.79 -4.94 13.19
N ARG A 104 -40.61 -3.90 13.32
CA ARG A 104 -40.15 -2.58 13.80
C ARG A 104 -39.52 -2.66 15.20
N PHE A 105 -40.11 -3.44 16.10
CA PHE A 105 -39.54 -3.64 17.44
C PHE A 105 -38.22 -4.42 17.40
N ALA A 106 -38.12 -5.46 16.56
CA ALA A 106 -36.89 -6.20 16.37
C ALA A 106 -35.78 -5.32 15.78
N ASP A 107 -36.09 -4.53 14.76
CA ASP A 107 -35.15 -3.61 14.11
C ASP A 107 -34.67 -2.51 15.10
N ASP A 108 -35.55 -1.96 15.94
CA ASP A 108 -35.17 -1.00 16.99
C ASP A 108 -34.27 -1.63 18.07
N LEU A 109 -34.60 -2.86 18.50
CA LEU A 109 -33.77 -3.59 19.47
C LEU A 109 -32.38 -3.85 18.89
N GLU A 110 -32.31 -4.37 17.67
CA GLU A 110 -31.05 -4.66 16.98
C GLU A 110 -30.23 -3.38 16.78
N ALA A 111 -30.85 -2.27 16.37
CA ALA A 111 -30.16 -0.99 16.20
C ALA A 111 -29.54 -0.50 17.53
N ARG A 112 -30.24 -0.65 18.65
CA ARG A 112 -29.72 -0.28 19.98
C ARG A 112 -28.56 -1.17 20.40
N GLU A 113 -28.65 -2.48 20.17
CA GLU A 113 -27.58 -3.43 20.46
C GLU A 113 -26.34 -3.15 19.60
N GLN A 114 -26.52 -2.91 18.30
CA GLN A 114 -25.45 -2.54 17.38
C GLN A 114 -24.79 -1.22 17.79
N ALA A 115 -25.56 -0.19 18.16
CA ALA A 115 -25.01 1.09 18.63
C ALA A 115 -24.18 0.93 19.91
N SER A 116 -24.64 0.12 20.87
CA SER A 116 -23.89 -0.19 22.09
C SER A 116 -22.60 -0.94 21.77
N MET A 117 -22.66 -1.94 20.89
CA MET A 117 -21.48 -2.70 20.46
C MET A 117 -20.48 -1.81 19.72
N GLN A 118 -20.95 -0.93 18.83
CA GLN A 118 -20.10 0.01 18.13
C GLN A 118 -19.43 0.98 19.10
N GLN A 119 -20.18 1.53 20.07
CA GLN A 119 -19.60 2.41 21.09
C GLN A 119 -18.51 1.70 21.91
N ARG A 120 -18.70 0.41 22.24
CA ARG A 120 -17.67 -0.38 22.93
C ARG A 120 -16.42 -0.58 22.06
N ARG A 121 -16.60 -0.90 20.78
CA ARG A 121 -15.50 -1.04 19.81
C ARG A 121 -14.73 0.26 19.63
N ASP A 122 -15.43 1.37 19.45
CA ASP A 122 -14.82 2.69 19.27
C ASP A 122 -14.01 3.10 20.51
N ARG A 123 -14.55 2.85 21.72
CA ARG A 123 -13.81 3.07 22.97
C ARG A 123 -12.57 2.19 23.09
N GLU A 124 -12.66 0.92 22.71
CA GLU A 124 -11.52 0.02 22.74
C GLU A 124 -10.45 0.43 21.72
N GLN A 125 -10.87 0.80 20.51
CA GLN A 125 -9.98 1.28 19.47
C GLN A 125 -9.28 2.57 19.90
N ALA A 126 -10.03 3.55 20.41
CA ALA A 126 -9.45 4.79 20.94
C ALA A 126 -8.45 4.52 22.07
N ARG A 127 -8.72 3.54 22.95
CA ARG A 127 -7.77 3.12 23.99
C ARG A 127 -6.50 2.50 23.39
N ARG A 128 -6.62 1.65 22.38
CA ARG A 128 -5.47 1.04 21.68
C ARG A 128 -4.64 2.10 20.98
N GLU A 129 -5.27 3.03 20.29
CA GLU A 129 -4.61 4.16 19.63
C GLU A 129 -3.92 5.08 20.64
N ALA A 130 -4.53 5.35 21.79
CA ALA A 130 -3.90 6.13 22.85
C ALA A 130 -2.64 5.44 23.39
N VAL A 131 -2.70 4.13 23.66
CA VAL A 131 -1.53 3.34 24.08
C VAL A 131 -0.44 3.36 23.00
N GLN A 132 -0.82 3.21 21.74
CA GLN A 132 0.14 3.23 20.63
C GLN A 132 0.83 4.60 20.51
N ARG A 133 0.07 5.70 20.60
CA ARG A 133 0.63 7.07 20.59
C ARG A 133 1.59 7.30 21.75
N GLU A 134 1.26 6.83 22.95
CA GLU A 134 2.15 6.94 24.11
C GLU A 134 3.43 6.10 23.92
N ARG A 135 3.33 4.90 23.33
CA ARG A 135 4.51 4.09 22.98
C ARG A 135 5.40 4.79 21.96
N GLU A 136 4.83 5.38 20.92
CA GLU A 136 5.57 6.13 19.90
C GLU A 136 6.25 7.36 20.49
N ARG A 137 5.57 8.11 21.36
CA ARG A 137 6.16 9.23 22.11
C ARG A 137 7.35 8.81 22.96
N LEU A 138 7.23 7.71 23.70
CA LEU A 138 8.33 7.19 24.52
C LEU A 138 9.51 6.74 23.66
N ALA A 139 9.24 6.06 22.53
CA ALA A 139 10.27 5.63 21.60
C ALA A 139 10.98 6.82 20.93
N GLU A 140 10.25 7.87 20.55
CA GLU A 140 10.82 9.11 20.03
C GLU A 140 11.69 9.81 21.08
N ALA A 141 11.20 9.94 22.32
CA ALA A 141 11.97 10.52 23.41
C ALA A 141 13.26 9.73 23.70
N GLU A 142 13.21 8.40 23.63
CA GLU A 142 14.40 7.55 23.75
C GLU A 142 15.38 7.78 22.60
N ARG A 143 14.90 7.85 21.35
CA ARG A 143 15.74 8.15 20.18
C ARG A 143 16.45 9.49 20.31
N VAL A 144 15.74 10.53 20.75
CA VAL A 144 16.33 11.86 20.99
C VAL A 144 17.40 11.80 22.06
N ARG A 145 17.14 11.10 23.18
CA ARG A 145 18.15 10.92 24.26
C ARG A 145 19.39 10.19 23.78
N VAL A 146 19.23 9.12 23.00
CA VAL A 146 20.35 8.35 22.44
C VAL A 146 21.17 9.21 21.49
N GLU A 147 20.52 9.97 20.62
CA GLU A 147 21.19 10.89 19.69
C GLU A 147 21.92 12.02 20.41
N ASP A 148 21.31 12.62 21.44
CA ASP A 148 21.97 13.65 22.27
C ASP A 148 23.18 13.07 23.02
N GLN A 149 23.07 11.86 23.57
CA GLN A 149 24.18 11.18 24.22
C GLN A 149 25.32 10.91 23.23
N ARG A 150 24.99 10.47 22.01
CA ARG A 150 25.95 10.26 20.92
C ARG A 150 26.71 11.55 20.59
N ARG A 151 26.00 12.66 20.39
CA ARG A 151 26.60 13.97 20.13
C ARG A 151 27.52 14.44 21.26
N ARG A 152 27.13 14.21 22.52
CA ARG A 152 27.98 14.53 23.69
C ARG A 152 29.24 13.68 23.70
N ASN A 153 29.12 12.38 23.43
CA ASN A 153 30.27 11.48 23.39
C ASN A 153 31.22 11.86 22.24
N GLU A 154 30.71 12.16 21.05
CA GLU A 154 31.50 12.65 19.91
C GLU A 154 32.24 13.95 20.28
N ALA A 155 31.57 14.92 20.90
CA ALA A 155 32.21 16.16 21.35
C ALA A 155 33.29 15.95 22.43
N VAL A 156 33.12 14.96 23.31
CA VAL A 156 34.15 14.58 24.29
C VAL A 156 35.36 13.97 23.59
N GLN A 157 35.15 13.06 22.63
CA GLN A 157 36.23 12.47 21.84
C GLN A 157 37.02 13.55 21.09
N ASP A 158 36.33 14.47 20.41
CA ASP A 158 36.97 15.59 19.71
C ASP A 158 37.82 16.47 20.64
N ALA A 159 37.34 16.70 21.88
CA ALA A 159 38.06 17.47 22.88
C ALA A 159 39.31 16.74 23.39
N GLU A 160 39.23 15.42 23.58
CA GLU A 160 40.36 14.55 23.95
C GLU A 160 41.42 14.53 22.83
N ASP A 161 41.00 14.35 21.58
CA ASP A 161 41.88 14.38 20.41
C ASP A 161 42.60 15.72 20.27
N LEU A 162 41.88 16.84 20.46
CA LEU A 162 42.47 18.17 20.46
C LEU A 162 43.48 18.35 21.60
N ALA A 163 43.18 17.84 22.80
CA ALA A 163 44.07 17.89 23.94
C ALA A 163 45.33 17.05 23.70
N GLU A 164 45.21 15.87 23.09
CA GLU A 164 46.35 15.04 22.73
C GLU A 164 47.22 15.72 21.66
N ALA A 165 46.62 16.31 20.63
CA ALA A 165 47.34 17.08 19.63
C ALA A 165 48.13 18.25 20.24
N LYS A 166 47.51 18.98 21.19
CA LYS A 166 48.19 20.03 21.97
C LYS A 166 49.35 19.48 22.80
N ARG A 167 49.19 18.34 23.48
CA ARG A 167 50.26 17.67 24.25
C ARG A 167 51.42 17.25 23.35
N ARG A 168 51.14 16.66 22.17
CA ARG A 168 52.16 16.28 21.18
C ARG A 168 52.93 17.50 20.67
N LEU A 169 52.23 18.60 20.37
CA LEU A 169 52.87 19.86 19.96
C LEU A 169 53.75 20.42 21.08
N GLN A 170 53.29 20.36 22.32
CA GLN A 170 54.06 20.81 23.47
C GLN A 170 55.30 19.94 23.68
N ALA A 171 55.18 18.61 23.61
CA ALA A 171 56.32 17.70 23.70
C ALA A 171 57.37 17.98 22.62
N LYS A 172 56.96 18.22 21.37
CA LYS A 172 57.86 18.65 20.28
C LYS A 172 58.54 19.98 20.57
N LYS A 173 57.83 20.95 21.15
CA LYS A 173 58.40 22.24 21.56
C LYS A 173 59.42 22.07 22.68
N ASP A 174 59.10 21.26 23.69
CA ASP A 174 59.96 20.98 24.83
C ASP A 174 61.21 20.21 24.42
N GLU A 175 61.08 19.21 23.54
CA GLU A 175 62.20 18.48 22.94
C GLU A 175 63.11 19.41 22.12
N LYS A 176 62.53 20.26 21.27
CA LYS A 176 63.30 21.26 20.51
C LYS A 176 64.00 22.25 21.44
N ALA A 177 63.37 22.65 22.54
CA ALA A 177 63.98 23.51 23.55
C ALA A 177 65.14 22.80 24.26
N ARG A 178 64.99 21.52 24.62
CA ARG A 178 66.06 20.68 25.18
C ARG A 178 67.22 20.52 24.21
N LEU A 179 66.97 20.17 22.95
CA LEU A 179 67.99 20.07 21.90
C LEU A 179 68.72 21.41 21.69
N LYS A 180 67.99 22.54 21.75
CA LYS A 180 68.61 23.86 21.67
C LYS A 180 69.53 24.12 22.87
N GLN A 181 69.11 23.80 24.10
CA GLN A 181 69.94 23.92 25.29
C GLN A 181 71.20 23.06 25.19
N VAL A 182 71.07 21.78 24.80
CA VAL A 182 72.20 20.87 24.57
C VAL A 182 73.15 21.41 23.51
N ARG A 183 72.61 21.92 22.40
CA ARG A 183 73.41 22.57 21.35
C ARG A 183 74.14 23.80 21.86
N GLU A 184 73.50 24.64 22.68
CA GLU A 184 74.12 25.82 23.28
C GLU A 184 75.23 25.46 24.28
N THR A 185 75.07 24.38 25.06
CA THR A 185 76.12 23.86 25.94
C THR A 185 77.29 23.21 25.18
N LEU A 186 77.03 22.63 24.00
CA LEU A 186 78.06 22.04 23.12
C LEU A 186 78.76 23.07 22.22
N LYS A 187 78.14 24.25 22.02
CA LYS A 187 78.64 25.33 21.16
C LYS A 187 80.04 25.85 21.50
N PRO A 188 80.47 26.01 22.77
CA PRO A 188 81.83 26.42 23.08
C PRO A 188 82.90 25.37 22.72
N HIS A 189 82.53 24.12 22.38
CA HIS A 189 83.47 23.06 22.00
C HIS A 189 83.61 22.88 20.47
N LEU A 190 82.72 23.44 19.64
CA LEU A 190 82.65 23.18 18.20
C LEU A 190 83.03 24.38 17.30
N THR A 191 83.77 25.36 17.81
CA THR A 191 84.35 26.40 16.95
C THR A 191 85.63 25.89 16.28
N VAL A 192 85.45 25.16 15.17
CA VAL A 192 86.44 25.02 14.11
C VAL A 192 85.80 25.54 12.84
N ASP A 193 86.43 26.57 12.26
CA ASP A 193 86.10 27.19 10.98
C ASP A 193 85.92 26.14 9.87
N GLY A 194 84.81 26.20 9.13
CA GLY A 194 84.50 25.21 8.11
C GLY A 194 83.40 25.66 7.15
N GLY A 195 83.82 26.16 6.00
CA GLY A 195 82.98 26.78 4.96
C GLY A 195 81.83 25.92 4.42
N ASN A 196 80.76 26.66 4.12
CA ASN A 196 79.58 26.28 3.34
C ASN A 196 80.00 25.72 1.96
N LYS A 197 79.59 24.49 1.61
CA LYS A 197 79.64 23.99 0.23
C LYS A 197 78.23 23.63 -0.22
N SER A 198 77.75 24.46 -1.13
CA SER A 198 76.56 24.26 -1.96
C SER A 198 76.67 22.97 -2.77
N GLY A 199 75.84 21.98 -2.45
CA GLY A 199 75.43 20.93 -3.37
C GLY A 199 74.05 21.26 -3.96
N PRO A 200 73.69 20.76 -5.15
CA PRO A 200 72.42 21.08 -5.78
C PRO A 200 71.26 20.52 -4.96
N ALA A 201 70.28 21.37 -4.67
CA ALA A 201 69.07 20.97 -3.96
C ALA A 201 68.15 20.19 -4.91
N GLY A 202 68.11 18.86 -4.74
CA GLY A 202 66.99 18.02 -5.15
C GLY A 202 67.04 17.50 -6.59
N GLY A 203 67.73 16.36 -6.78
CA GLY A 203 67.27 15.22 -7.61
C GLY A 203 66.68 15.42 -9.01
N ALA A 204 66.83 16.57 -9.66
CA ALA A 204 66.38 16.81 -11.02
C ALA A 204 67.49 16.42 -12.00
N VAL A 205 67.21 15.41 -12.82
CA VAL A 205 68.08 14.99 -13.92
C VAL A 205 67.82 15.93 -15.10
N ASP A 206 68.84 16.66 -15.55
CA ASP A 206 68.69 17.53 -16.72
C ASP A 206 68.85 16.68 -18.00
N VAL A 207 67.74 16.12 -18.46
CA VAL A 207 67.67 15.31 -19.69
C VAL A 207 67.45 16.25 -20.89
N PRO A 208 68.34 16.28 -21.90
CA PRO A 208 68.17 17.08 -23.10
C PRO A 208 66.85 16.77 -23.81
N GLY A 209 66.14 17.80 -24.28
CA GLY A 209 64.82 17.63 -24.89
C GLY A 209 64.81 16.71 -26.12
N GLU A 210 65.88 16.73 -26.92
CA GLU A 210 66.05 15.91 -28.14
C GLU A 210 66.42 14.45 -27.85
N TYR A 211 66.57 14.06 -26.60
CA TYR A 211 66.88 12.68 -26.24
C TYR A 211 65.65 11.80 -26.44
N CYS A 212 65.70 10.94 -27.46
CA CYS A 212 64.63 10.02 -27.80
C CYS A 212 64.99 8.62 -27.31
N ALA A 213 64.18 8.09 -26.39
CA ALA A 213 64.47 6.81 -25.76
C ALA A 213 63.18 6.11 -25.31
N GLY A 214 62.89 4.97 -25.93
CA GLY A 214 61.77 4.13 -25.52
C GLY A 214 61.29 3.17 -26.58
N PRO A 215 60.28 2.34 -26.29
CA PRO A 215 59.67 1.45 -27.27
C PRO A 215 58.94 2.20 -28.39
N ASP A 216 58.58 3.47 -28.17
CA ASP A 216 57.85 4.31 -29.13
C ASP A 216 58.73 5.38 -29.82
N ASP A 217 60.05 5.39 -29.55
CA ASP A 217 61.02 6.40 -30.05
C ASP A 217 60.63 7.88 -29.86
N LYS A 218 59.74 8.17 -28.91
CA LYS A 218 59.38 9.55 -28.54
C LYS A 218 60.54 10.27 -27.87
N CYS A 219 60.67 11.56 -28.18
CA CYS A 219 61.68 12.42 -27.57
C CYS A 219 61.21 12.95 -26.21
N PHE A 220 62.16 13.29 -25.33
CA PHE A 220 61.86 13.68 -23.95
C PHE A 220 60.88 14.87 -23.88
N TRP A 221 61.01 15.84 -24.79
CA TRP A 221 60.06 16.97 -24.88
C TRP A 221 58.62 16.52 -25.17
N GLU A 222 58.42 15.48 -25.99
CA GLU A 222 57.09 14.94 -26.32
C GLU A 222 56.45 14.27 -25.10
N LEU A 223 57.25 13.54 -24.31
CA LEU A 223 56.80 12.93 -23.06
C LEU A 223 56.39 13.99 -22.03
N VAL A 224 57.13 15.09 -21.95
CA VAL A 224 56.78 16.24 -21.10
C VAL A 224 55.48 16.89 -21.59
N CYS A 225 55.28 17.04 -22.91
CA CYS A 225 54.00 17.49 -23.48
C CYS A 225 52.84 16.54 -23.16
N ASP A 226 53.05 15.22 -23.26
CA ASP A 226 52.07 14.20 -22.89
C ASP A 226 51.70 14.29 -21.40
N LYS A 227 52.68 14.55 -20.51
CA LYS A 227 52.43 14.75 -19.08
C LYS A 227 51.58 15.99 -18.84
N LEU A 228 51.86 17.09 -19.52
CA LEU A 228 51.07 18.32 -19.42
C LEU A 228 49.64 18.12 -19.93
N ARG A 229 49.46 17.40 -21.04
CA ARG A 229 48.13 17.01 -21.56
C ARG A 229 47.37 16.14 -20.56
N ALA A 230 48.02 15.15 -19.95
CA ALA A 230 47.41 14.28 -18.94
C ALA A 230 47.03 15.06 -17.66
N ILE A 231 47.87 15.99 -17.20
CA ILE A 231 47.56 16.88 -16.06
C ILE A 231 46.34 17.75 -16.36
N GLN A 232 46.28 18.32 -17.57
CA GLN A 232 45.15 19.15 -17.98
C GLN A 232 43.86 18.32 -18.06
N HIS A 233 43.94 17.09 -18.58
CA HIS A 233 42.81 16.16 -18.62
C HIS A 233 42.27 15.83 -17.22
N VAL A 234 43.13 15.51 -16.25
CA VAL A 234 42.73 15.26 -14.84
C VAL A 234 42.05 16.49 -14.26
N ARG A 235 42.58 17.69 -14.53
CA ARG A 235 41.98 18.96 -14.08
C ARG A 235 40.60 19.19 -14.69
N ASP A 236 40.43 18.90 -15.97
CA ASP A 236 39.16 19.09 -16.68
C ASP A 236 38.09 18.07 -16.24
N VAL A 237 38.48 16.82 -15.96
CA VAL A 237 37.60 15.80 -15.34
C VAL A 237 37.16 16.24 -13.95
N LYS A 238 38.10 16.70 -13.11
CA LYS A 238 37.80 17.20 -11.77
C LYS A 238 36.89 18.45 -11.78
N LYS A 239 37.05 19.33 -12.77
CA LYS A 239 36.21 20.53 -12.94
C LYS A 239 34.79 20.20 -13.41
N ARG A 240 34.62 19.15 -14.23
CA ARG A 240 33.31 18.71 -14.73
C ARG A 240 32.49 17.94 -13.70
N GLY A 241 33.11 17.42 -12.64
CA GLY A 241 32.42 16.66 -11.59
C GLY A 241 31.86 15.32 -12.10
N THR A 242 32.51 14.71 -13.10
CA THR A 242 32.12 13.41 -13.64
C THR A 242 32.41 12.24 -12.68
N ALA A 243 31.83 11.07 -12.95
CA ALA A 243 31.85 9.89 -12.09
C ALA A 243 33.29 9.50 -11.66
N GLU A 244 33.43 8.99 -10.42
CA GLU A 244 34.72 8.64 -9.81
C GLU A 244 35.59 7.71 -10.70
N GLY A 245 34.98 6.85 -11.52
CA GLY A 245 35.68 5.98 -12.46
C GLY A 245 36.49 6.72 -13.54
N GLU A 246 35.98 7.84 -14.06
CA GLU A 246 36.70 8.63 -15.08
C GLU A 246 37.90 9.38 -14.49
N LEU A 247 37.78 9.83 -13.24
CA LEU A 247 38.87 10.48 -12.52
C LEU A 247 40.01 9.49 -12.25
N VAL A 248 39.67 8.28 -11.79
CA VAL A 248 40.64 7.20 -11.56
C VAL A 248 41.36 6.82 -12.86
N GLU A 249 40.65 6.73 -13.99
CA GLU A 249 41.28 6.43 -15.29
C GLU A 249 42.22 7.57 -15.76
N ALA A 250 41.81 8.83 -15.57
CA ALA A 250 42.64 9.98 -15.91
C ALA A 250 43.93 10.05 -15.06
N GLU A 251 43.82 9.75 -13.76
CA GLU A 251 44.98 9.68 -12.86
C GLU A 251 45.90 8.52 -13.21
N ARG A 252 45.36 7.37 -13.63
CA ARG A 252 46.16 6.23 -14.10
C ARG A 252 47.00 6.60 -15.31
N LYS A 253 46.41 7.27 -16.31
CA LYS A 253 47.12 7.76 -17.50
C LYS A 253 48.23 8.75 -17.16
N LEU A 254 47.98 9.65 -16.19
CA LEU A 254 49.01 10.57 -15.70
C LEU A 254 50.18 9.83 -15.04
N LEU A 255 49.90 8.78 -14.28
CA LEU A 255 50.93 7.96 -13.64
C LEU A 255 51.76 7.18 -14.67
N GLU A 256 51.12 6.61 -15.69
CA GLU A 256 51.79 5.92 -16.80
C GLU A 256 52.79 6.84 -17.51
N VAL A 257 52.41 8.08 -17.84
CA VAL A 257 53.32 9.05 -18.48
C VAL A 257 54.45 9.48 -17.56
N ARG A 258 54.21 9.60 -16.24
CA ARG A 258 55.27 9.92 -15.27
C ARG A 258 56.30 8.80 -15.16
N ASN A 259 55.85 7.55 -15.12
CA ASN A 259 56.74 6.39 -15.10
C ASN A 259 57.58 6.33 -16.37
N ARG A 260 56.97 6.65 -17.53
CA ARG A 260 57.68 6.73 -18.80
C ARG A 260 58.80 7.77 -18.80
N ILE A 261 58.53 8.97 -18.28
CA ILE A 261 59.54 10.02 -18.12
C ILE A 261 60.67 9.54 -17.20
N HIS A 262 60.33 8.90 -16.09
CA HIS A 262 61.31 8.39 -15.13
C HIS A 262 62.21 7.29 -15.72
N GLU A 263 61.65 6.39 -16.52
CA GLU A 263 62.44 5.37 -17.23
C GLU A 263 63.45 5.99 -18.20
N VAL A 264 63.04 7.06 -18.91
CA VAL A 264 63.91 7.81 -19.82
C VAL A 264 65.01 8.55 -19.07
N GLU A 265 64.68 9.19 -17.95
CA GLU A 265 65.65 9.83 -17.04
C GLU A 265 66.69 8.83 -16.54
N ILE A 266 66.26 7.65 -16.06
CA ILE A 266 67.17 6.60 -15.61
C ILE A 266 68.06 6.11 -16.75
N LYS A 267 67.50 5.91 -17.95
CA LYS A 267 68.28 5.45 -19.10
C LYS A 267 69.33 6.48 -19.50
N TYR A 268 68.96 7.76 -19.57
CA TYR A 268 69.90 8.85 -19.84
C TYR A 268 71.01 8.92 -18.79
N GLN A 269 70.68 8.79 -17.51
CA GLN A 269 71.68 8.74 -16.43
C GLN A 269 72.66 7.59 -16.62
N ARG A 270 72.17 6.39 -16.97
CA ARG A 270 73.03 5.22 -17.21
C ARG A 270 73.97 5.45 -18.38
N GLU A 271 73.48 6.02 -19.48
CA GLU A 271 74.29 6.35 -20.65
C GLU A 271 75.36 7.41 -20.33
N GLN A 272 75.01 8.47 -19.59
CA GLN A 272 75.95 9.49 -19.12
C GLN A 272 77.03 8.91 -18.19
N THR A 273 76.68 8.00 -17.29
CA THR A 273 77.66 7.32 -16.43
C THR A 273 78.54 6.30 -17.17
N SER A 274 78.12 5.83 -18.35
CA SER A 274 78.90 4.90 -19.18
C SER A 274 79.80 5.60 -20.21
N ALA A 275 79.51 6.87 -20.51
CA ALA A 275 80.28 7.71 -21.43
C ALA A 275 81.36 8.58 -20.73
N ALA A 276 81.37 8.59 -19.39
CA ALA A 276 82.37 9.24 -18.54
C ALA A 276 83.39 8.23 -18.00
#